data_AF-A0A015IDC8-F1
#
_entry.id   AF-A0A015IDC8-F1
#
_cell.length_a   1.000
_cell.length_b   1.000
_cell.length_c   1.000
_cell.angle_alpha   90.00
_cell.angle_beta   90.00
_cell.angle_gamma   90.00
#
_symmetry.space_group_name_H-M   'P 1'
#
loop_
_entity.id
_entity.type
_entity.pdbx_description
1 polymer ?
#
loop_
_entity_poly.entity_id
_entity_poly.type
_entity_poly.pdbx_seq_one_letter_code
_entity_poly.pdbx_strand_id
1 'polypeptide(L)'
;MGSIESTSKDPAKIYTAKVKDKVMLLDNPLKSSEEKKKRTILKKKVKTMSAKEKRQTRIYEIPKECHKYELFVPLHELWLQYIEELYGKSSPNIFGQKLLKADFHGAILTVSKSKCASYIGVTGIAIQETENMFKLITRDNNMKCIPKGHSIFTFRLRDHMFTLYGDQFRYRSAIRATKKFKNKPSIDL
;
A
#
# COMPACT_ATOMS: atom_id res chain seq x y z
N MET A 1 -33.50 37.33 24.60
CA MET A 1 -32.51 38.22 23.98
C MET A 1 -31.21 38.07 24.75
N GLY A 2 -30.23 37.36 24.18
CA GLY A 2 -28.88 37.26 24.72
C GLY A 2 -27.93 37.68 23.60
N SER A 3 -27.45 38.91 23.66
CA SER A 3 -26.62 39.52 22.63
C SER A 3 -25.22 38.92 22.65
N ILE A 4 -24.78 38.49 21.48
CA ILE A 4 -23.45 38.00 21.16
C ILE A 4 -22.53 39.22 21.08
N GLU A 5 -21.70 39.46 22.10
CA GLU A 5 -20.59 40.42 22.00
C GLU A 5 -19.35 39.70 21.49
N SER A 6 -18.93 40.13 20.31
CA SER A 6 -17.73 39.74 19.60
C SER A 6 -16.48 39.99 20.44
N THR A 7 -15.78 38.93 20.85
CA THR A 7 -14.42 39.02 21.39
C THR A 7 -13.50 39.63 20.33
N SER A 8 -13.19 40.91 20.48
CA SER A 8 -12.22 41.63 19.66
C SER A 8 -10.85 40.96 19.81
N LYS A 9 -10.27 40.57 18.68
CA LYS A 9 -8.91 40.06 18.58
C LYS A 9 -7.94 41.21 18.79
N ASP A 10 -7.73 41.56 20.05
CA ASP A 10 -6.85 42.65 20.45
C ASP A 10 -5.41 42.33 20.01
N PRO A 11 -4.84 43.03 19.01
CA PRO A 11 -3.59 42.66 18.38
C PRO A 11 -2.41 42.73 19.37
N ALA A 12 -2.50 43.62 20.37
CA ALA A 12 -1.52 43.77 21.43
C ALA A 12 -1.41 42.50 22.29
N LYS A 13 -2.55 41.86 22.63
CA LYS A 13 -2.57 40.61 23.40
C LYS A 13 -2.04 39.42 22.62
N ILE A 14 -2.26 39.41 21.30
CA ILE A 14 -1.75 38.35 20.42
C ILE A 14 -0.23 38.45 20.28
N TYR A 15 0.29 39.68 20.13
CA TYR A 15 1.71 39.94 20.03
C TYR A 15 2.47 39.52 21.29
N THR A 16 1.99 39.90 22.48
CA THR A 16 2.62 39.53 23.75
C THR A 16 2.60 38.03 23.97
N ALA A 17 1.47 37.35 23.70
CA ALA A 17 1.35 35.92 23.92
C ALA A 17 2.14 35.05 22.93
N LYS A 18 2.31 35.51 21.67
CA LYS A 18 2.83 34.65 20.59
C LYS A 18 4.20 35.05 20.06
N VAL A 19 4.62 36.29 20.23
CA VAL A 19 5.79 36.85 19.50
C VAL A 19 6.84 37.40 20.44
N LYS A 20 6.45 38.16 21.48
CA LYS A 20 7.37 39.00 22.28
C LYS A 20 8.62 38.28 22.82
N ASP A 21 8.48 37.03 23.28
CA ASP A 21 9.58 36.27 23.90
C ASP A 21 10.00 35.04 23.08
N LYS A 22 9.51 34.89 21.84
CA LYS A 22 9.93 33.83 20.92
C LYS A 22 10.97 34.35 19.95
N VAL A 23 12.17 33.77 20.00
CA VAL A 23 13.21 33.99 18.99
C VAL A 23 12.73 33.41 17.66
N MET A 24 12.38 34.29 16.73
CA MET A 24 11.98 33.93 15.37
C MET A 24 13.20 34.05 14.47
N LEU A 25 13.62 32.95 13.84
CA LEU A 25 14.52 33.03 12.69
C LEU A 25 13.75 33.69 11.53
N LEU A 26 13.92 35.00 11.37
CA LEU A 26 13.32 35.78 10.28
C LEU A 26 13.93 35.40 8.93
N ASP A 27 15.21 35.01 8.96
CA ASP A 27 15.96 34.58 7.79
C ASP A 27 15.88 33.06 7.64
N ASN A 28 14.81 32.60 6.99
CA ASN A 28 14.91 31.40 6.16
C ASN A 28 15.17 31.89 4.72
N PRO A 29 16.42 32.27 4.37
CA PRO A 29 16.71 32.81 3.06
C PRO A 29 16.26 31.78 2.03
N LEU A 30 15.49 32.25 1.04
CA LEU A 30 15.12 31.41 -0.09
C LEU A 30 16.42 30.95 -0.74
N LYS A 31 16.79 29.68 -0.51
CA LYS A 31 17.99 29.07 -1.10
C LYS A 31 18.05 29.44 -2.57
N SER A 32 19.22 29.90 -3.00
CA SER A 32 19.41 30.40 -4.35
C SER A 32 19.00 29.31 -5.35
N SER A 33 18.55 29.74 -6.53
CA SER A 33 18.20 28.83 -7.63
C SER A 33 19.34 27.83 -7.90
N GLU A 34 20.60 28.26 -7.71
CA GLU A 34 21.79 27.44 -7.91
C GLU A 34 21.98 26.34 -6.87
N GLU A 35 21.75 26.61 -5.58
CA GLU A 35 21.87 25.60 -4.53
C GLU A 35 20.78 24.52 -4.66
N LYS A 36 19.57 24.94 -5.05
CA LYS A 36 18.47 24.02 -5.39
C LYS A 36 18.83 23.16 -6.61
N LYS A 37 19.44 23.76 -7.65
CA LYS A 37 19.96 23.05 -8.83
C LYS A 37 21.08 22.06 -8.48
N LYS A 38 22.09 22.46 -7.69
CA LYS A 38 23.19 21.58 -7.25
C LYS A 38 22.68 20.36 -6.49
N ARG A 39 21.73 20.53 -5.56
CA ARG A 39 21.10 19.41 -4.84
C ARG A 39 20.25 18.50 -5.73
N THR A 40 19.52 19.05 -6.70
CA THR A 40 18.76 18.22 -7.66
C THR A 40 19.67 17.43 -8.59
N ILE A 41 20.80 18.01 -9.02
CA ILE A 41 21.83 17.31 -9.80
C ILE A 41 22.47 16.18 -9.00
N LEU A 42 22.83 16.43 -7.73
CA LEU A 42 23.35 15.39 -6.81
C LEU A 42 22.37 14.21 -6.64
N LYS A 43 21.06 14.47 -6.51
CA LYS A 43 20.02 13.43 -6.44
C LYS A 43 19.84 12.66 -7.75
N LYS A 44 20.15 13.26 -8.91
CA LYS A 44 20.10 12.61 -10.23
C LYS A 44 21.31 11.71 -10.53
N LYS A 45 22.35 11.69 -9.69
CA LYS A 45 23.57 10.89 -9.94
C LYS A 45 23.33 9.37 -9.97
N VAL A 46 22.23 8.88 -9.41
CA VAL A 46 21.82 7.49 -9.58
C VAL A 46 21.03 7.39 -10.89
N LYS A 47 21.64 6.84 -11.93
CA LYS A 47 20.98 6.57 -13.21
C LYS A 47 19.90 5.51 -12.97
N THR A 48 18.66 5.95 -12.81
CA THR A 48 17.50 5.06 -12.72
C THR A 48 16.94 4.83 -14.12
N MET A 49 16.55 3.60 -14.41
CA MET A 49 15.97 3.24 -15.70
C MET A 49 14.70 4.07 -15.95
N SER A 50 14.61 4.69 -17.12
CA SER A 50 13.42 5.40 -17.58
C SER A 50 12.24 4.44 -17.72
N ALA A 51 11.01 4.96 -17.65
CA ALA A 51 9.81 4.16 -17.89
C ALA A 51 9.82 3.49 -19.28
N LYS A 52 10.41 4.14 -20.29
CA LYS A 52 10.59 3.57 -21.64
C LYS A 52 11.55 2.39 -21.62
N GLU A 53 12.68 2.53 -20.95
CA GLU A 53 13.69 1.48 -20.84
C GLU A 53 13.18 0.28 -20.03
N LYS A 54 12.43 0.50 -18.95
CA LYS A 54 11.78 -0.57 -18.16
C LYS A 54 10.75 -1.37 -18.97
N ARG A 55 10.00 -0.72 -19.86
CA ARG A 55 9.06 -1.39 -20.78
C ARG A 55 9.81 -2.20 -21.83
N GLN A 56 10.88 -1.65 -22.39
CA GLN A 56 11.70 -2.34 -23.39
C GLN A 56 12.36 -3.60 -22.82
N THR A 57 12.86 -3.51 -21.58
CA THR A 57 13.55 -4.60 -20.90
C THR A 57 12.61 -5.60 -20.23
N ARG A 58 11.29 -5.33 -20.19
CA ARG A 58 10.26 -6.21 -19.60
C ARG A 58 10.62 -6.76 -18.21
N ILE A 59 11.30 -5.95 -17.40
CA ILE A 59 11.84 -6.35 -16.08
C ILE A 59 10.76 -6.91 -15.13
N TYR A 60 9.50 -6.54 -15.33
CA TYR A 60 8.37 -6.97 -14.50
C TYR A 60 7.58 -8.15 -15.10
N GLU A 61 7.96 -8.64 -16.27
CA GLU A 61 7.42 -9.88 -16.84
C GLU A 61 8.23 -11.05 -16.33
N ILE A 62 7.53 -12.03 -15.76
CA ILE A 62 8.17 -13.28 -15.35
C ILE A 62 8.27 -14.16 -16.60
N PRO A 63 9.45 -14.71 -16.92
CA PRO A 63 9.62 -15.62 -18.03
C PRO A 63 8.67 -16.82 -17.91
N LYS A 64 8.18 -17.32 -19.05
CA LYS A 64 7.15 -18.38 -19.06
C LYS A 64 7.64 -19.69 -18.46
N GLU A 65 8.94 -19.93 -18.57
CA GLU A 65 9.65 -21.09 -18.04
C GLU A 65 9.55 -21.16 -16.51
N CYS A 66 9.42 -20.01 -15.86
CA CYS A 66 9.30 -19.87 -14.42
C CYS A 66 7.85 -19.92 -13.92
N HIS A 67 6.83 -20.11 -14.78
CA HIS A 67 5.43 -20.24 -14.36
C HIS A 67 5.10 -21.62 -13.78
N LYS A 68 5.97 -22.18 -12.94
CA LYS A 68 5.73 -23.45 -12.25
C LYS A 68 5.30 -23.16 -10.81
N TYR A 69 4.17 -23.69 -10.40
CA TYR A 69 3.61 -23.53 -9.07
C TYR A 69 4.61 -23.98 -7.99
N GLU A 70 5.29 -25.10 -8.21
CA GLU A 70 6.27 -25.69 -7.30
C GLU A 70 7.41 -24.73 -6.94
N LEU A 71 7.86 -23.89 -7.88
CA LEU A 71 8.93 -22.91 -7.63
C LEU A 71 8.52 -21.83 -6.62
N PHE A 72 7.22 -21.59 -6.47
CA PHE A 72 6.68 -20.59 -5.56
C PHE A 72 6.18 -21.17 -4.23
N VAL A 73 6.24 -22.50 -4.04
CA VAL A 73 5.86 -23.13 -2.77
C VAL A 73 6.75 -22.65 -1.61
N PRO A 74 8.09 -22.58 -1.74
CA PRO A 74 8.93 -22.06 -0.65
C PRO A 74 8.62 -20.59 -0.30
N LEU A 75 8.20 -19.79 -1.30
CA LEU A 75 7.75 -18.42 -1.06
C LEU A 75 6.48 -18.37 -0.22
N HIS A 76 5.57 -19.33 -0.42
CA HIS A 76 4.37 -19.45 0.39
C HIS A 76 4.70 -19.87 1.84
N GLU A 77 5.62 -20.81 2.03
CA GLU A 77 6.07 -21.24 3.36
C GLU A 77 6.70 -20.09 4.15
N LEU A 78 7.53 -19.27 3.51
CA LEU A 78 8.08 -18.06 4.11
C LEU A 78 6.98 -17.07 4.51
N TRP A 79 5.98 -16.88 3.64
CA TRP A 79 4.86 -16.00 3.94
C TRP A 79 4.00 -16.52 5.10
N LEU A 80 3.81 -17.85 5.21
CA LEU A 80 3.11 -18.46 6.33
C LEU A 80 3.81 -18.16 7.66
N GLN A 81 5.13 -18.32 7.73
CA GLN A 81 5.89 -18.00 8.95
C GLN A 81 5.76 -16.52 9.33
N TYR A 82 5.91 -15.62 8.34
CA TYR A 82 5.74 -14.19 8.52
C TYR A 82 4.36 -13.81 9.06
N ILE A 83 3.29 -14.32 8.44
CA ILE A 83 1.93 -13.94 8.81
C ILE A 83 1.52 -14.55 10.15
N GLU A 84 2.05 -15.74 10.48
CA GLU A 84 1.86 -16.42 11.74
C GLU A 84 2.50 -15.64 12.90
N GLU A 85 3.72 -15.12 12.71
CA GLU A 85 4.38 -14.22 13.65
C GLU A 85 3.60 -12.91 13.81
N LEU A 86 3.13 -12.34 12.69
CA LEU A 86 2.33 -11.10 12.70
C LEU A 86 1.01 -11.28 13.46
N TYR A 87 0.39 -12.45 13.30
CA TYR A 87 -0.82 -12.85 14.03
C TYR A 87 -0.52 -13.03 15.52
N GLY A 88 0.49 -13.83 15.85
CA GLY A 88 0.96 -14.04 17.23
C GLY A 88 -0.19 -14.40 18.18
N LYS A 89 -0.35 -13.58 19.24
CA LYS A 89 -1.45 -13.65 20.22
C LYS A 89 -2.51 -12.57 20.01
N SER A 90 -2.56 -11.97 18.83
CA SER A 90 -3.46 -10.83 18.55
C SER A 90 -4.90 -11.32 18.39
N SER A 91 -5.87 -10.52 18.82
CA SER A 91 -7.27 -10.75 18.46
C SER A 91 -7.48 -10.45 16.96
N PRO A 92 -8.50 -11.05 16.31
CA PRO A 92 -8.77 -10.84 14.88
C PRO A 92 -8.94 -9.36 14.49
N ASN A 93 -9.51 -8.54 15.38
CA ASN A 93 -9.72 -7.10 15.14
C ASN A 93 -8.40 -6.33 15.07
N ILE A 94 -7.48 -6.61 15.98
CA ILE A 94 -6.15 -5.96 16.00
C ILE A 94 -5.33 -6.47 14.80
N PHE A 95 -5.43 -7.75 14.49
CA PHE A 95 -4.76 -8.35 13.35
C PHE A 95 -5.23 -7.73 12.02
N GLY A 96 -6.52 -7.43 11.86
CA GLY A 96 -7.04 -6.73 10.68
C GLY A 96 -6.33 -5.41 10.40
N GLN A 97 -5.97 -4.63 11.43
CA GLN A 97 -5.22 -3.37 11.27
C GLN A 97 -3.76 -3.61 10.85
N LYS A 98 -3.14 -4.68 11.34
CA LYS A 98 -1.80 -5.10 10.91
C LYS A 98 -1.82 -5.57 9.46
N LEU A 99 -2.84 -6.32 9.09
CA LEU A 99 -3.05 -6.91 7.76
C LEU A 99 -3.17 -5.84 6.67
N LEU A 100 -3.75 -4.67 7.00
CA LEU A 100 -3.78 -3.52 6.08
C LEU A 100 -2.40 -3.05 5.64
N LYS A 101 -1.36 -3.26 6.45
CA LYS A 101 0.02 -2.85 6.13
C LYS A 101 0.92 -4.02 5.76
N ALA A 102 0.47 -5.24 5.98
CA ALA A 102 1.21 -6.46 5.73
C ALA A 102 1.52 -6.64 4.24
N ASP A 103 2.48 -7.51 3.95
CA ASP A 103 2.78 -7.94 2.60
C ASP A 103 2.01 -9.23 2.23
N PHE A 104 1.67 -9.37 0.95
CA PHE A 104 0.89 -10.49 0.39
C PHE A 104 1.63 -11.24 -0.72
N HIS A 105 2.90 -10.90 -1.00
CA HIS A 105 3.73 -11.75 -1.86
C HIS A 105 3.92 -13.11 -1.16
N GLY A 106 3.52 -14.20 -1.81
CA GLY A 106 3.49 -15.55 -1.25
C GLY A 106 2.16 -15.95 -0.61
N ALA A 107 1.18 -15.06 -0.50
CA ALA A 107 -0.13 -15.39 0.06
C ALA A 107 -0.92 -16.28 -0.90
N ILE A 108 -1.54 -17.36 -0.40
CA ILE A 108 -2.57 -18.08 -1.16
C ILE A 108 -3.87 -17.30 -1.07
N LEU A 109 -4.28 -16.69 -2.18
CA LEU A 109 -5.50 -15.91 -2.30
C LEU A 109 -6.53 -16.67 -3.13
N THR A 110 -7.78 -16.63 -2.68
CA THR A 110 -8.95 -17.12 -3.42
C THR A 110 -9.91 -15.98 -3.68
N VAL A 111 -10.33 -15.80 -4.93
CA VAL A 111 -11.35 -14.80 -5.28
C VAL A 111 -12.72 -15.31 -4.83
N SER A 112 -13.28 -14.70 -3.80
CA SER A 112 -14.61 -15.06 -3.29
C SER A 112 -15.72 -14.41 -4.10
N LYS A 113 -15.55 -13.13 -4.47
CA LYS A 113 -16.51 -12.37 -5.27
C LYS A 113 -15.76 -11.46 -6.22
N SER A 114 -16.29 -11.25 -7.41
CA SER A 114 -15.80 -10.27 -8.36
C SER A 114 -16.92 -9.83 -9.27
N LYS A 115 -16.86 -8.61 -9.79
CA LYS A 115 -17.74 -8.13 -10.86
C LYS A 115 -17.69 -9.03 -12.10
N CYS A 116 -16.54 -9.66 -12.37
CA CYS A 116 -16.38 -10.62 -13.45
C CYS A 116 -16.49 -12.05 -12.92
N ALA A 117 -17.52 -12.78 -13.37
CA ALA A 117 -17.78 -14.16 -12.93
C ALA A 117 -16.60 -15.10 -13.20
N SER A 118 -15.85 -14.89 -14.29
CA SER A 118 -14.71 -15.74 -14.66
C SER A 118 -13.54 -15.73 -13.67
N TYR A 119 -13.49 -14.73 -12.78
CA TYR A 119 -12.45 -14.68 -11.74
C TYR A 119 -12.87 -15.38 -10.44
N ILE A 120 -14.18 -15.60 -10.23
CA ILE A 120 -14.69 -16.18 -8.99
C ILE A 120 -14.18 -17.61 -8.85
N GLY A 121 -13.68 -17.96 -7.67
CA GLY A 121 -13.14 -19.29 -7.36
C GLY A 121 -11.69 -19.50 -7.80
N VAL A 122 -11.05 -18.54 -8.48
CA VAL A 122 -9.62 -18.66 -8.81
C VAL A 122 -8.80 -18.60 -7.52
N THR A 123 -8.02 -19.65 -7.28
CA THR A 123 -7.11 -19.78 -6.14
C THR A 123 -5.67 -19.90 -6.64
N GLY A 124 -4.74 -19.19 -6.00
CA GLY A 124 -3.33 -19.28 -6.33
C GLY A 124 -2.42 -18.52 -5.38
N ILE A 125 -1.11 -18.75 -5.50
CA ILE A 125 -0.09 -18.01 -4.74
C ILE A 125 0.10 -16.65 -5.42
N ALA A 126 0.03 -15.56 -4.65
CA ALA A 126 0.28 -14.22 -5.12
C ALA A 126 1.78 -13.99 -5.33
N ILE A 127 2.24 -14.00 -6.59
CA ILE A 127 3.65 -13.79 -6.93
C ILE A 127 3.99 -12.32 -6.93
N GLN A 128 3.11 -11.49 -7.49
CA GLN A 128 3.37 -10.07 -7.65
C GLN A 128 2.13 -9.26 -7.28
N GLU A 129 2.35 -8.32 -6.38
CA GLU A 129 1.38 -7.28 -6.07
C GLU A 129 1.72 -6.00 -6.81
N THR A 130 0.83 -5.57 -7.70
CA THR A 130 0.89 -4.23 -8.29
C THR A 130 -0.11 -3.31 -7.61
N GLU A 131 -0.15 -2.05 -8.04
CA GLU A 131 -1.12 -1.10 -7.51
C GLU A 131 -2.57 -1.58 -7.67
N ASN A 132 -2.92 -2.10 -8.85
CA ASN A 132 -4.31 -2.43 -9.20
C ASN A 132 -4.57 -3.92 -9.40
N MET A 133 -3.56 -4.77 -9.33
CA MET A 133 -3.69 -6.20 -9.65
C MET A 133 -2.90 -7.09 -8.69
N PHE A 134 -3.40 -8.30 -8.52
CA PHE A 134 -2.64 -9.45 -8.04
C PHE A 134 -2.33 -10.39 -9.21
N LYS A 135 -1.06 -10.75 -9.38
CA LYS A 135 -0.67 -11.86 -10.26
C LYS A 135 -0.57 -13.12 -9.44
N LEU A 136 -1.47 -14.07 -9.69
CA LEU A 136 -1.56 -15.34 -9.01
C LEU A 136 -1.00 -16.46 -9.90
N ILE A 137 -0.36 -17.47 -9.32
CA ILE A 137 -0.07 -18.74 -9.98
C ILE A 137 -1.02 -19.80 -9.46
N THR A 138 -1.79 -20.41 -10.36
CA THR A 138 -2.68 -21.53 -10.02
C THR A 138 -1.89 -22.83 -9.96
N ARG A 139 -2.49 -23.87 -9.36
CA ARG A 139 -1.89 -25.21 -9.31
C ARG A 139 -1.68 -25.80 -10.71
N ASP A 140 -2.44 -25.36 -11.70
CA ASP A 140 -2.32 -25.77 -13.10
C ASP A 140 -1.16 -25.07 -13.84
N ASN A 141 -0.21 -24.46 -13.11
CA ASN A 141 0.93 -23.72 -13.67
C ASN A 141 0.51 -22.55 -14.57
N ASN A 142 -0.68 -22.00 -14.34
CA ASN A 142 -1.21 -20.88 -15.10
C ASN A 142 -1.13 -19.59 -14.29
N MET A 143 -0.46 -18.57 -14.86
CA MET A 143 -0.46 -17.24 -14.26
C MET A 143 -1.78 -16.53 -14.57
N LYS A 144 -2.49 -16.09 -13.53
CA LYS A 144 -3.75 -15.34 -13.61
C LYS A 144 -3.55 -13.93 -13.06
N CYS A 145 -3.95 -12.97 -13.86
CA CYS A 145 -3.83 -11.55 -13.59
C CYS A 145 -5.20 -11.02 -13.13
N ILE A 146 -5.40 -10.89 -11.82
CA ILE A 146 -6.70 -10.55 -11.24
C ILE A 146 -6.71 -9.08 -10.78
N PRO A 147 -7.65 -8.24 -11.28
CA PRO A 147 -7.78 -6.87 -10.83
C PRO A 147 -8.27 -6.83 -9.38
N LYS A 148 -7.71 -5.91 -8.59
CA LYS A 148 -8.16 -5.66 -7.22
C LYS A 148 -9.49 -4.90 -7.18
N GLY A 149 -9.74 -4.07 -8.20
CA GLY A 149 -11.00 -3.35 -8.33
C GLY A 149 -12.19 -4.31 -8.38
N HIS A 150 -13.25 -4.00 -7.64
CA HIS A 150 -14.52 -4.75 -7.58
C HIS A 150 -14.32 -6.26 -7.37
N SER A 151 -13.29 -6.63 -6.60
CA SER A 151 -12.98 -8.02 -6.29
C SER A 151 -12.69 -8.19 -4.80
N ILE A 152 -13.20 -9.27 -4.24
CA ILE A 152 -12.95 -9.72 -2.87
C ILE A 152 -12.07 -10.96 -2.93
N PHE A 153 -10.96 -10.88 -2.20
CA PHE A 153 -10.03 -11.98 -2.01
C PHE A 153 -10.19 -12.52 -0.59
N THR A 154 -9.95 -13.81 -0.43
CA THR A 154 -9.98 -14.50 0.86
C THR A 154 -8.72 -15.33 0.99
N PHE A 155 -8.22 -15.44 2.21
CA PHE A 155 -7.15 -16.39 2.54
C PHE A 155 -7.43 -17.01 3.90
N ARG A 156 -6.87 -18.20 4.11
CA ARG A 156 -7.01 -18.96 5.35
C ARG A 156 -5.72 -18.83 6.16
N LEU A 157 -5.88 -18.59 7.46
CA LEU A 157 -4.81 -18.63 8.43
C LEU A 157 -5.34 -19.30 9.70
N ARG A 158 -4.74 -20.43 10.09
CA ARG A 158 -5.27 -21.34 11.13
C ARG A 158 -6.73 -21.74 10.81
N ASP A 159 -7.64 -21.52 11.77
CA ASP A 159 -9.08 -21.76 11.67
C ASP A 159 -9.88 -20.50 11.29
N HIS A 160 -9.18 -19.43 10.91
CA HIS A 160 -9.81 -18.17 10.52
C HIS A 160 -9.71 -17.93 9.01
N MET A 161 -10.81 -17.41 8.46
CA MET A 161 -10.87 -16.93 7.08
C MET A 161 -10.88 -15.41 7.07
N PHE A 162 -9.85 -14.81 6.47
CA PHE A 162 -9.72 -13.37 6.35
C PHE A 162 -10.18 -12.90 4.98
N THR A 163 -10.93 -11.79 4.97
CA THR A 163 -11.48 -11.20 3.74
C THR A 163 -10.76 -9.89 3.43
N LEU A 164 -10.28 -9.77 2.20
CA LEU A 164 -9.59 -8.60 1.66
C LEU A 164 -10.44 -7.97 0.57
N TYR A 165 -10.91 -6.75 0.82
CA TYR A 165 -11.62 -5.95 -0.17
C TYR A 165 -10.63 -5.24 -1.09
N GLY A 166 -10.54 -5.70 -2.34
CA GLY A 166 -9.51 -5.24 -3.27
C GLY A 166 -9.61 -3.74 -3.62
N ASP A 167 -10.80 -3.15 -3.59
CA ASP A 167 -11.01 -1.71 -3.80
C ASP A 167 -10.21 -0.82 -2.84
N GLN A 168 -10.09 -1.27 -1.59
CA GLN A 168 -9.33 -0.59 -0.54
C GLN A 168 -7.84 -0.92 -0.61
N PHE A 169 -7.48 -1.93 -1.39
CA PHE A 169 -6.14 -2.47 -1.55
C PHE A 169 -5.44 -2.02 -2.84
N ARG A 170 -5.99 -0.99 -3.50
CA ARG A 170 -5.42 -0.36 -4.70
C ARG A 170 -4.21 0.52 -4.41
N TYR A 171 -3.17 -0.09 -3.86
CA TYR A 171 -1.89 0.50 -3.53
C TYR A 171 -0.78 -0.50 -3.84
N ARG A 172 0.42 0.00 -4.16
CA ARG A 172 1.62 -0.84 -4.16
C ARG A 172 1.97 -1.21 -2.72
N SER A 173 2.50 -2.41 -2.50
CA SER A 173 2.89 -2.92 -1.17
C SER A 173 3.75 -1.91 -0.39
N ALA A 174 4.80 -1.37 -1.01
CA ALA A 174 5.69 -0.40 -0.38
C ALA A 174 4.99 0.90 0.06
N ILE A 175 4.03 1.38 -0.74
CA ILE A 175 3.24 2.59 -0.41
C ILE A 175 2.25 2.28 0.71
N ARG A 176 1.69 1.06 0.71
CA ARG A 176 0.70 0.61 1.68
C ARG A 176 1.25 0.59 3.10
N ALA A 177 2.48 0.10 3.29
CA ALA A 177 3.12 -0.02 4.61
C ALA A 177 3.20 1.34 5.36
N THR A 178 3.44 2.44 4.63
CA THR A 178 3.57 3.78 5.21
C THR A 178 2.27 4.59 5.21
N LYS A 179 1.21 4.07 4.59
CA LYS A 179 -0.04 4.79 4.42
C LYS A 179 -0.85 4.85 5.72
N LYS A 180 -1.44 6.01 5.97
CA LYS A 180 -2.51 6.19 6.95
C LYS A 180 -3.85 5.89 6.28
N PHE A 181 -4.45 4.75 6.64
CA PHE A 181 -5.76 4.37 6.14
C PHE A 181 -6.85 5.22 6.78
N LYS A 182 -7.83 5.61 5.97
CA LYS A 182 -9.04 6.32 6.42
C LYS A 182 -10.24 5.43 6.11
N ASN A 183 -11.26 5.50 6.96
CA ASN A 183 -12.50 4.78 6.71
C ASN A 183 -13.14 5.32 5.43
N LYS A 184 -13.51 4.40 4.53
CA LYS A 184 -14.27 4.71 3.31
C LYS A 184 -15.59 3.93 3.33
N PRO A 185 -16.69 4.50 2.80
CA PRO A 185 -17.99 3.85 2.78
C PRO A 185 -18.01 2.56 1.94
N SER A 186 -19.12 1.82 2.07
CA SER A 186 -19.29 0.42 1.65
C SER A 186 -18.91 0.16 0.19
N ILE A 187 -18.25 -0.98 -0.02
CA ILE A 187 -17.84 -1.48 -1.34
C ILE A 187 -19.07 -1.94 -2.11
N ASP A 188 -19.27 -1.40 -3.31
CA ASP A 188 -20.23 -1.89 -4.30
C ASP A 188 -19.52 -2.90 -5.22
N LEU A 189 -20.14 -4.07 -5.39
CA LEU A 189 -19.58 -5.23 -6.11
C LEU A 189 -20.26 -5.41 -7.47
#